data_AF-A0A4Y3FWF6-F1
#
_entry.id   AF-A0A4Y3FWF6-F1
#
_cell.length_a   1.000
_cell.length_b   1.000
_cell.length_c   1.000
_cell.angle_alpha   90.00
_cell.angle_beta   90.00
_cell.angle_gamma   90.00
#
_symmetry.space_group_name_H-M   'P 1'
#
loop_
_entity.id
_entity.type
_entity.pdbx_description
1 polymer ?
#
loop_
_entity_poly.entity_id
_entity_poly.type
_entity_poly.pdbx_seq_one_letter_code
_entity_poly.pdbx_strand_id
1 'polypeptide(L)'
;MLRQCFCCARFVGPAILLSGFVLASLPGNTASGSGGDKGARVYCYMRSNNNNHAVSWQAAYALIKRQSSGLFKTSPEHAAVMITETVVDRPEDHPGCARFLGDLFGKPRSGSYPSDSETPAKTPVLIPDDGSDRYSY
;
A
#
# COMPACT_ATOMS: atom_id res chain seq x y z
N MET A 1 -42.81 12.47 -11.82
CA MET A 1 -42.27 12.24 -13.17
C MET A 1 -41.81 10.79 -13.24
N LEU A 2 -42.55 9.97 -14.00
CA LEU A 2 -42.31 8.55 -14.24
C LEU A 2 -41.18 8.35 -15.24
N ARG A 3 -40.28 7.40 -14.99
CA ARG A 3 -39.91 6.31 -15.93
C ARG A 3 -38.82 5.41 -15.34
N GLN A 4 -39.28 4.32 -14.70
CA GLN A 4 -38.50 3.09 -14.60
C GLN A 4 -38.65 2.36 -15.94
N CYS A 5 -37.54 2.10 -16.63
CA CYS A 5 -37.51 1.12 -17.72
C CYS A 5 -37.39 -0.27 -17.11
N PHE A 6 -38.54 -0.90 -16.83
CA PHE A 6 -38.64 -2.35 -16.69
C PHE A 6 -38.34 -2.97 -18.05
N CYS A 7 -37.09 -3.42 -18.27
CA CYS A 7 -36.81 -4.34 -19.35
C CYS A 7 -37.28 -5.74 -18.90
N CYS A 8 -38.52 -6.05 -19.26
CA CYS A 8 -39.12 -7.37 -19.17
C CYS A 8 -38.30 -8.35 -20.02
N ALA A 9 -37.56 -9.26 -19.41
CA ALA A 9 -37.09 -10.47 -20.07
C ALA A 9 -37.70 -11.67 -19.37
N ARG A 10 -38.91 -12.04 -19.79
CA ARG A 10 -39.46 -13.38 -19.56
C ARG A 10 -38.75 -14.34 -20.49
N PHE A 11 -37.87 -15.17 -19.95
CA PHE A 11 -37.29 -16.29 -20.69
C PHE A 11 -37.97 -17.58 -20.23
N VAL A 12 -38.81 -18.14 -21.10
CA VAL A 12 -39.39 -19.47 -20.97
C VAL A 12 -38.32 -20.49 -21.37
N GLY A 13 -38.13 -21.55 -20.55
CA GLY A 13 -37.03 -22.52 -20.66
C GLY A 13 -37.05 -23.42 -21.91
N PRO A 14 -36.03 -24.29 -22.06
CA PRO A 14 -36.23 -25.65 -21.55
C PRO A 14 -35.03 -26.19 -20.73
N ALA A 15 -35.33 -27.24 -19.98
CA ALA A 15 -34.43 -27.96 -19.08
C ALA A 15 -33.17 -28.50 -19.79
N ILE A 16 -31.99 -28.16 -19.26
CA ILE A 16 -30.74 -28.86 -19.51
C ILE A 16 -30.21 -29.31 -18.14
N LEU A 17 -30.35 -30.61 -17.87
CA LEU A 17 -29.72 -31.28 -16.73
C LEU A 17 -28.23 -31.49 -17.05
N LEU A 18 -27.37 -30.63 -16.51
CA LEU A 18 -25.94 -30.88 -16.35
C LEU A 18 -25.52 -30.26 -15.02
N SER A 19 -25.13 -31.12 -14.08
CA SER A 19 -24.56 -30.78 -12.79
C SER A 19 -23.27 -29.99 -12.96
N GLY A 20 -23.38 -28.67 -13.04
CA GLY A 20 -22.27 -27.73 -13.04
C GLY A 20 -22.24 -26.99 -11.71
N PHE A 21 -21.15 -27.14 -10.95
CA PHE A 21 -20.84 -26.29 -9.81
C PHE A 21 -20.84 -24.83 -10.27
N VAL A 22 -21.87 -24.08 -9.90
CA VAL A 22 -21.93 -22.63 -10.15
C VAL A 22 -20.96 -21.99 -9.16
N LEU A 23 -19.75 -21.71 -9.62
CA LEU A 23 -18.86 -20.76 -8.94
C LEU A 23 -19.52 -19.39 -9.00
N ALA A 24 -20.34 -19.08 -8.00
CA ALA A 24 -20.84 -17.74 -7.77
C ALA A 24 -19.64 -16.85 -7.42
N SER A 25 -19.11 -16.15 -8.42
CA SER A 25 -18.17 -15.07 -8.21
C SER A 25 -18.91 -13.93 -7.51
N LEU A 26 -18.79 -13.86 -6.18
CA LEU A 26 -19.15 -12.66 -5.45
C LEU A 26 -18.27 -11.51 -6.00
N PRO A 27 -18.83 -10.34 -6.34
CA PRO A 27 -18.03 -9.15 -6.49
C PRO A 27 -17.43 -8.84 -5.12
N GLY A 28 -16.18 -9.26 -4.90
CA GLY A 28 -15.41 -8.74 -3.80
C GLY A 28 -15.23 -7.25 -4.05
N ASN A 29 -15.80 -6.41 -3.19
CA ASN A 29 -15.44 -4.99 -3.11
C ASN A 29 -13.97 -4.90 -2.68
N THR A 30 -13.05 -5.17 -3.61
CA THR A 30 -11.71 -4.64 -3.50
C THR A 30 -11.90 -3.14 -3.68
N ALA A 31 -11.91 -2.40 -2.58
CA ALA A 31 -11.51 -1.00 -2.63
C ALA A 31 -10.06 -1.03 -3.11
N SER A 32 -9.89 -1.09 -4.43
CA SER A 32 -8.64 -0.94 -5.16
C SER A 32 -8.20 0.51 -5.02
N GLY A 33 -8.03 0.95 -3.79
CA GLY A 33 -7.45 2.23 -3.49
C GLY A 33 -6.00 2.19 -3.95
N SER A 34 -5.58 3.28 -4.59
CA SER A 34 -4.20 3.58 -4.93
C SER A 34 -3.27 3.37 -3.72
N GLY A 35 -1.96 3.27 -3.95
CA GLY A 35 -0.97 3.25 -2.88
C GLY A 35 -1.21 4.40 -1.89
N GLY A 36 -1.56 5.59 -2.38
CA GLY A 36 -1.94 6.76 -1.59
C GLY A 36 -3.11 6.49 -0.64
N ASP A 37 -4.19 5.87 -1.12
CA ASP A 37 -5.39 5.57 -0.32
C ASP A 37 -5.09 4.63 0.85
N LYS A 38 -4.30 3.58 0.59
CA LYS A 38 -3.88 2.62 1.62
C LYS A 38 -2.90 3.27 2.60
N GLY A 39 -1.96 4.07 2.09
CA GLY A 39 -0.98 4.79 2.89
C GLY A 39 -1.62 5.83 3.81
N ALA A 40 -2.53 6.65 3.30
CA ALA A 40 -3.26 7.66 4.06
C ALA A 40 -4.09 7.03 5.17
N ARG A 41 -4.83 5.96 4.87
CA ARG A 41 -5.61 5.23 5.87
C ARG A 41 -4.75 4.77 7.04
N VAL A 42 -3.60 4.14 6.78
CA VAL A 42 -2.71 3.63 7.83
C VAL A 42 -2.05 4.78 8.60
N TYR A 43 -1.49 5.77 7.89
CA TYR A 43 -0.83 6.92 8.52
C TYR A 43 -1.79 7.66 9.45
N CYS A 44 -2.96 8.03 8.94
CA CYS A 44 -3.97 8.77 9.69
C CYS A 44 -4.50 7.99 10.88
N TYR A 45 -4.79 6.71 10.70
CA TYR A 45 -5.26 5.84 11.78
C TYR A 45 -4.21 5.70 12.89
N MET A 46 -2.93 5.52 12.56
CA MET A 46 -1.90 5.40 13.57
C MET A 46 -1.68 6.71 14.32
N ARG A 47 -1.65 7.86 13.61
CA ARG A 47 -1.50 9.18 14.24
C ARG A 47 -2.69 9.54 15.13
N SER A 48 -3.93 9.19 14.75
CA SER A 48 -5.11 9.42 15.60
C SER A 48 -5.08 8.61 16.89
N ASN A 49 -4.37 7.48 16.91
CA ASN A 49 -4.16 6.62 18.08
C ASN A 49 -2.87 6.98 18.85
N ASN A 50 -2.39 8.22 18.71
CA ASN A 50 -1.23 8.74 19.44
C ASN A 50 0.10 8.02 19.14
N ASN A 51 0.23 7.37 17.97
CA ASN A 51 1.52 6.86 17.52
C ASN A 51 2.41 8.02 17.02
N ASN A 52 3.73 7.87 17.21
CA ASN A 52 4.70 8.81 16.67
C ASN A 52 4.68 8.80 15.13
N HIS A 53 5.02 9.93 14.52
CA HIS A 53 5.17 10.11 13.09
C HIS A 53 6.05 9.03 12.46
N ALA A 54 7.26 8.76 12.99
CA ALA A 54 8.21 7.84 12.35
C ALA A 54 7.64 6.42 12.12
N VAL A 55 6.99 5.85 13.14
CA VAL A 55 6.39 4.51 13.08
C VAL A 55 5.18 4.49 12.15
N SER A 56 4.32 5.52 12.26
CA SER A 56 3.12 5.67 11.44
C SER A 56 3.47 5.83 9.96
N TRP A 57 4.52 6.61 9.68
CA TRP A 57 5.03 6.87 8.36
C TRP A 57 5.70 5.62 7.76
N GLN A 58 6.54 4.91 8.52
CA GLN A 58 7.19 3.70 8.02
C GLN A 58 6.17 2.63 7.60
N ALA A 59 5.11 2.46 8.40
CA ALA A 59 4.03 1.52 8.07
C ALA A 59 3.28 1.92 6.80
N ALA A 60 2.93 3.20 6.65
CA ALA A 60 2.25 3.71 5.46
C ALA A 60 3.13 3.61 4.20
N TYR A 61 4.39 4.05 4.29
CA TYR A 61 5.35 4.03 3.20
C TYR A 61 5.64 2.60 2.71
N ALA A 62 5.76 1.64 3.63
CA ALA A 62 5.95 0.24 3.29
C ALA A 62 4.79 -0.34 2.47
N LEU A 63 3.56 0.13 2.70
CA LEU A 63 2.41 -0.27 1.88
C LEU A 63 2.42 0.41 0.52
N ILE A 64 2.67 1.72 0.48
CA ILE A 64 2.75 2.50 -0.76
C ILE A 64 3.79 1.89 -1.70
N LYS A 65 5.01 1.63 -1.21
CA LYS A 65 6.10 1.07 -2.04
C LYS A 65 5.78 -0.31 -2.60
N ARG A 66 4.98 -1.13 -1.89
CA ARG A 66 4.58 -2.48 -2.34
C ARG A 66 3.49 -2.45 -3.41
N GLN A 67 2.71 -1.39 -3.47
CA GLN A 67 1.66 -1.24 -4.48
C GLN A 67 2.18 -0.58 -5.77
N SER A 68 3.36 0.05 -5.73
CA SER A 68 4.02 0.55 -6.93
C SER A 68 4.56 -0.62 -7.75
N SER A 69 3.93 -0.90 -8.89
CA SER A 69 4.29 -2.00 -9.81
C SER A 69 5.43 -1.66 -10.78
N GLY A 70 6.09 -0.52 -10.59
CA GLY A 70 7.13 -0.01 -11.49
C GLY A 70 8.56 -0.39 -11.08
N LEU A 71 9.49 -0.33 -12.04
CA LEU A 71 10.93 -0.48 -11.80
C LEU A 71 11.50 0.64 -10.90
N PHE A 72 10.80 1.77 -10.81
CA PHE A 72 11.10 2.86 -9.90
C PHE A 72 10.29 2.70 -8.60
N LYS A 73 10.99 2.35 -7.51
CA LYS A 73 10.43 2.37 -6.16
C LYS A 73 9.93 3.79 -5.86
N THR A 74 8.68 3.93 -5.41
CA THR A 74 8.12 5.22 -4.97
C THR A 74 9.05 5.85 -3.95
N SER A 75 9.51 7.07 -4.19
CA SER A 75 10.35 7.77 -3.21
C SER A 75 9.54 8.16 -1.97
N PRO A 76 10.17 8.33 -0.81
CA PRO A 76 9.51 8.83 0.40
C PRO A 76 8.78 10.16 0.15
N GLU A 77 9.37 11.05 -0.65
CA GLU A 77 8.79 12.35 -0.98
C GLU A 77 7.52 12.20 -1.82
N HIS A 78 7.53 11.30 -2.81
CA HIS A 78 6.36 11.06 -3.63
C HIS A 78 5.23 10.37 -2.85
N ALA A 79 5.59 9.46 -1.94
CA ALA A 79 4.64 8.84 -1.03
C ALA A 79 3.96 9.86 -0.11
N ALA A 80 4.70 10.86 0.37
CA ALA A 80 4.15 11.93 1.20
C ALA A 80 3.09 12.73 0.45
N VAL A 81 3.38 13.09 -0.80
CA VAL A 81 2.43 13.77 -1.69
C VAL A 81 1.17 12.94 -1.90
N MET A 82 1.28 11.66 -2.25
CA MET A 82 0.12 10.79 -2.44
C MET A 82 -0.78 10.67 -1.19
N ILE A 83 -0.19 10.60 0.01
CA ILE A 83 -0.96 10.62 1.26
C ILE A 83 -1.69 11.96 1.40
N THR A 84 -1.01 13.08 1.15
CA THR A 84 -1.60 14.41 1.32
C THR A 84 -2.72 14.70 0.34
N GLU A 85 -2.56 14.30 -0.92
CA GLU A 85 -3.60 14.40 -1.95
C GLU A 85 -4.85 13.64 -1.50
N THR A 86 -4.67 12.40 -1.03
CA THR A 86 -5.78 11.57 -0.56
C THR A 86 -6.52 12.20 0.62
N VAL A 87 -5.79 12.71 1.61
CA VAL A 87 -6.40 13.27 2.83
C VAL A 87 -7.16 14.56 2.55
N VAL A 88 -6.70 15.34 1.57
CA VAL A 88 -7.38 16.59 1.15
C VAL A 88 -8.57 16.30 0.25
N ASP A 89 -8.47 15.29 -0.63
CA ASP A 89 -9.56 14.88 -1.52
C ASP A 89 -10.73 14.25 -0.75
N ARG A 90 -10.42 13.44 0.28
CA ARG A 90 -11.41 12.71 1.09
C ARG A 90 -11.23 12.94 2.60
N PRO A 91 -11.55 14.14 3.11
CA PRO A 91 -11.37 14.46 4.52
C PRO A 91 -12.30 13.68 5.45
N GLU A 92 -13.48 13.26 4.97
CA GLU A 92 -14.43 12.44 5.74
C GLU A 92 -13.88 11.05 6.09
N ASP A 93 -13.04 10.48 5.23
CA ASP A 93 -12.40 9.17 5.46
C ASP A 93 -11.18 9.26 6.38
N HIS A 94 -10.69 10.48 6.61
CA HIS A 94 -9.47 10.77 7.36
C HIS A 94 -9.68 11.89 8.41
N PRO A 95 -10.67 11.74 9.32
CA PRO A 95 -11.08 12.81 10.21
C PRO A 95 -9.96 13.26 11.12
N GLY A 96 -9.66 14.57 11.09
CA GLY A 96 -8.62 15.17 11.90
C GLY A 96 -7.20 14.70 11.54
N CYS A 97 -6.97 14.09 10.38
CA CYS A 97 -5.63 13.71 9.94
C CYS A 97 -4.82 14.89 9.41
N ALA A 98 -5.48 15.92 8.86
CA ALA A 98 -4.85 17.11 8.28
C ALA A 98 -3.79 17.76 9.19
N ARG A 99 -4.00 17.74 10.51
CA ARG A 99 -3.05 18.27 11.51
C ARG A 99 -1.68 17.58 11.53
N PHE A 100 -1.58 16.36 10.98
CA PHE A 100 -0.37 15.55 10.96
C PHE A 100 0.35 15.56 9.59
N LEU A 101 -0.22 16.23 8.58
CA LEU A 101 0.37 16.23 7.23
C LEU A 101 1.68 17.03 7.16
N GLY A 102 1.85 18.04 8.01
CA GLY A 102 3.10 18.82 8.08
C GLY A 102 4.31 17.95 8.44
N ASP A 103 4.12 16.91 9.25
CA ASP A 103 5.19 16.00 9.65
C ASP A 103 5.75 15.19 8.46
N LEU A 104 4.94 14.94 7.42
CA LEU A 104 5.33 14.17 6.23
C LEU A 104 6.43 14.84 5.40
N PHE A 105 6.54 16.17 5.50
CA PHE A 105 7.53 16.97 4.77
C PHE A 105 8.60 17.55 5.68
N GLY A 106 8.58 17.21 6.98
CA GLY A 106 9.62 17.59 7.90
C GLY A 106 10.96 17.02 7.45
N LYS A 107 12.02 17.84 7.43
CA LYS A 107 13.38 17.35 7.23
C LYS A 107 13.62 16.22 8.24
N PRO A 108 13.99 15.00 7.80
CA PRO A 108 14.36 13.97 8.74
C PRO A 108 15.50 14.54 9.58
N ARG A 109 15.31 14.60 10.91
CA ARG A 109 16.45 14.72 11.80
C ARG A 109 17.34 13.54 11.44
N SER A 110 18.53 13.83 10.92
CA SER A 110 19.46 12.87 10.35
C SER A 110 19.47 11.58 11.19
N GLY A 111 18.93 10.47 10.65
CA GLY A 111 18.93 9.17 11.32
C GLY A 111 17.62 8.38 11.42
N SER A 112 16.46 8.86 10.96
CA SER A 112 15.18 8.12 11.17
C SER A 112 14.58 7.40 9.97
N TYR A 113 15.26 7.37 8.82
CA TYR A 113 14.93 6.42 7.76
C TYR A 113 15.98 5.31 7.77
N PRO A 114 15.61 4.05 8.06
CA PRO A 114 16.43 2.94 7.61
C PRO A 114 16.49 3.07 6.09
N SER A 115 17.62 3.57 5.61
CA SER A 115 17.94 3.58 4.20
C SER A 115 17.89 2.12 3.77
N ASP A 116 16.99 1.77 2.86
CA ASP A 116 17.11 0.55 2.05
C ASP A 116 18.32 0.73 1.09
N SER A 117 19.49 0.97 1.67
CA SER A 117 20.79 0.94 1.04
C SER A 117 21.50 -0.25 1.63
N GLU A 118 21.14 -1.44 1.15
CA GLU A 118 22.05 -2.57 1.21
C GLU A 118 23.24 -2.21 0.31
N THR A 119 24.26 -1.62 0.92
CA THR A 119 25.61 -1.61 0.40
C THR A 119 26.41 -2.42 1.42
N PRO A 120 26.94 -3.60 1.07
CA PRO A 120 27.85 -4.29 1.96
C PRO A 120 29.04 -3.35 2.20
N ALA A 121 29.22 -2.94 3.45
CA ALA A 121 30.40 -2.20 3.87
C ALA A 121 31.63 -3.01 3.43
N LYS A 122 32.47 -2.41 2.58
CA LYS A 122 33.85 -2.85 2.35
C LYS A 122 34.59 -2.67 3.68
N THR A 123 34.55 -3.69 4.51
CA THR A 123 35.55 -3.90 5.55
C THR A 123 36.83 -4.34 4.84
N PRO A 124 37.98 -3.68 5.00
CA PRO A 124 39.25 -4.24 4.58
C PRO A 124 39.58 -5.38 5.55
N VAL A 125 39.08 -6.57 5.25
CA VAL A 125 39.48 -7.79 5.93
C VAL A 125 40.86 -8.16 5.39
N LEU A 126 41.87 -8.08 6.27
CA LEU A 126 43.15 -8.72 6.04
C LEU A 126 42.88 -10.23 5.89
N ILE A 127 43.16 -10.77 4.71
CA ILE A 127 43.06 -12.21 4.42
C ILE A 127 44.42 -12.83 4.75
N PRO A 128 44.50 -13.77 5.71
CA PRO A 128 45.36 -14.93 5.59
C PRO A 128 44.59 -16.04 4.88
N ASP A 129 45.21 -16.52 3.81
CA ASP A 129 44.83 -17.67 3.01
C ASP A 129 44.77 -18.94 3.88
N ASP A 130 43.62 -19.61 3.94
CA ASP A 130 43.52 -21.02 4.31
C ASP A 130 42.30 -21.63 3.64
N GLY A 131 42.58 -22.41 2.60
CA GLY A 131 41.56 -23.09 1.82
C GLY A 131 40.89 -24.22 2.59
N SER A 132 39.60 -24.41 2.34
CA SER A 132 38.97 -25.74 2.35
C SER A 132 37.58 -25.64 1.76
N ASP A 133 37.37 -26.42 0.70
CA ASP A 133 36.10 -26.72 0.07
C ASP A 133 35.04 -27.12 1.11
N ARG A 134 33.88 -26.47 1.13
CA ARG A 134 32.68 -27.12 1.70
C ARG A 134 31.34 -26.49 1.31
N TYR A 135 30.70 -27.17 0.37
CA TYR A 135 29.26 -27.39 0.20
C TYR A 135 28.45 -26.53 -0.80
N SER A 136 28.31 -27.15 -1.97
CA SER A 136 27.09 -27.24 -2.78
C SER A 136 25.95 -27.96 -2.04
N TYR A 137 24.75 -27.38 -2.05
CA TYR A 137 23.52 -27.93 -2.67
C TYR A 137 22.48 -26.82 -2.79
#